data_AF-A0A2A4YNZ7-F1
#
_entry.id   AF-A0A2A4YNZ7-F1
#
_cell.length_a   1.000
_cell.length_b   1.000
_cell.length_c   1.000
_cell.angle_alpha   90.00
_cell.angle_beta   90.00
_cell.angle_gamma   90.00
#
_symmetry.space_group_name_H-M   'P 1'
#
loop_
_entity.id
_entity.type
_entity.pdbx_description
1 polymer ?
#
loop_
_entity_poly.entity_id
_entity_poly.type
_entity_poly.pdbx_seq_one_letter_code
_entity_poly.pdbx_strand_id
1 'polypeptide(L)' 'MAKRRYALRDDQWERIKDLLPSRRNTVGVTAKDNRLFVEAVLYRYHA' A
#
# COMPACT_ATOMS: atom_id res chain seq x y z
N MET A 1 16.71 18.43 7.04
CA MET A 1 16.66 16.96 6.83
C MET A 1 15.21 16.52 6.75
N ALA A 2 14.65 16.44 5.54
CA ALA A 2 13.25 16.05 5.36
C ALA A 2 13.07 14.58 5.77
N LYS A 3 12.37 14.35 6.88
CA LYS A 3 11.99 13.02 7.38
C LYS A 3 11.30 12.28 6.22
N ARG A 4 11.96 11.25 5.67
CA ARG A 4 11.40 10.39 4.61
C ARG A 4 10.09 9.81 5.14
N ARG A 5 8.96 10.41 4.76
CA ARG A 5 7.65 9.89 5.08
C ARG A 5 7.38 8.77 4.09
N TYR A 6 7.56 7.52 4.53
CA TYR A 6 7.23 6.32 3.74
C TYR A 6 5.72 6.04 3.69
N ALA A 7 4.88 7.03 3.99
CA ALA A 7 3.44 6.90 3.89
C ALA A 7 3.01 7.21 2.46
N LEU A 8 2.25 6.31 1.86
CA LEU A 8 1.74 6.48 0.51
C LEU A 8 0.69 7.61 0.53
N ARG A 9 0.79 8.57 -0.39
CA ARG A 9 -0.22 9.64 -0.50
C ARG A 9 -1.52 9.07 -1.09
N ASP A 10 -2.65 9.67 -0.73
CA ASP A 10 -3.98 9.20 -1.15
C ASP A 10 -4.13 9.16 -2.68
N ASP A 11 -3.58 10.13 -3.40
CA ASP A 11 -3.60 10.16 -4.87
C ASP A 11 -2.73 9.09 -5.52
N GLN A 12 -1.62 8.72 -4.88
CA GLN A 12 -0.78 7.60 -5.31
C GLN A 12 -1.50 6.27 -5.05
N TRP A 13 -2.18 6.15 -3.90
CA TRP A 13 -3.01 5.01 -3.55
C TRP A 13 -4.13 4.79 -4.57
N GLU A 14 -4.86 5.85 -4.91
CA GLU A 14 -5.97 5.80 -5.86
C GLU A 14 -5.56 5.32 -7.26
N ARG A 15 -4.30 5.52 -7.66
CA ARG A 15 -3.77 5.02 -8.93
C ARG A 15 -3.35 3.55 -8.90
N ILE A 16 -2.89 3.06 -7.75
CA ILE A 16 -2.35 1.70 -7.63
C ILE A 16 -3.36 0.68 -7.12
N LYS A 17 -4.41 1.12 -6.40
CA LYS A 17 -5.41 0.24 -5.79
C LYS A 17 -6.08 -0.69 -6.81
N ASP A 18 -6.28 -0.20 -8.03
CA ASP A 18 -6.95 -0.92 -9.12
C ASP A 18 -5.98 -1.83 -9.90
N LEU A 19 -4.67 -1.61 -9.74
CA LEU A 19 -3.61 -2.48 -10.30
C LEU A 19 -3.29 -3.66 -9.39
N LEU A 20 -3.75 -3.62 -8.13
CA LEU A 20 -3.54 -4.72 -7.20
C LEU A 20 -4.43 -5.90 -7.60
N PRO A 21 -3.86 -7.11 -7.74
CA PRO A 21 -4.64 -8.29 -8.04
C PRO A 21 -5.62 -8.54 -6.89
N SER A 22 -6.89 -8.26 -7.13
CA SER A 22 -7.97 -8.50 -6.17
C SER A 22 -8.21 -10.01 -6.07
N ARG A 23 -7.42 -10.70 -5.25
CA ARG A 23 -7.63 -12.13 -5.00
C ARG A 23 -8.81 -12.30 -4.06
N ARG A 24 -10.01 -12.52 -4.63
CA ARG A 24 -11.25 -12.84 -3.90
C ARG A 24 -11.13 -14.00 -2.90
N ASN A 25 -10.16 -14.90 -3.09
CA ASN A 25 -9.97 -16.10 -2.25
C ASN A 25 -8.82 -15.98 -1.23
N THR A 26 -8.23 -14.80 -1.02
CA THR A 26 -7.24 -14.59 0.03
C THR A 26 -7.84 -13.70 1.10
N VAL A 27 -7.99 -14.25 2.31
CA VAL A 27 -8.59 -13.55 3.46
C VAL A 27 -7.61 -12.44 3.86
N GLY A 28 -7.96 -11.18 3.55
CA GLY A 28 -7.11 -9.99 3.79
C GLY A 28 -7.31 -8.82 2.82
N VAL A 29 -8.08 -8.99 1.74
CA VAL A 29 -8.21 -8.01 0.65
C VAL A 29 -9.43 -7.09 0.85
N THR A 30 -9.54 -6.44 2.01
CA THR A 30 -10.38 -5.25 2.14
C THR A 30 -9.53 -4.05 1.77
N ALA A 31 -10.01 -3.12 0.95
CA ALA A 31 -9.22 -2.02 0.38
C ALA A 31 -8.43 -1.18 1.43
N LYS A 32 -8.86 -1.18 2.69
CA LYS A 32 -8.16 -0.58 3.84
C LYS A 32 -6.89 -1.35 4.24
N ASP A 33 -6.93 -2.68 4.22
CA ASP A 33 -5.82 -3.54 4.63
C ASP A 33 -4.73 -3.61 3.54
N ASN A 34 -5.12 -3.52 2.27
CA ASN A 34 -4.16 -3.49 1.16
C ASN A 34 -3.23 -2.26 1.22
N ARG A 35 -3.74 -1.10 1.64
CA ARG A 35 -2.92 0.11 1.79
C ARG A 35 -1.87 -0.08 2.87
N LEU A 36 -2.29 -0.61 4.02
CA LEU A 36 -1.40 -0.90 5.14
C LEU A 36 -0.33 -1.93 4.74
N PHE A 37 -0.71 -2.93 3.95
CA PHE A 37 0.23 -3.90 3.39
C PHE A 37 1.28 -3.25 2.47
N VAL A 38 0.83 -2.41 1.53
CA VAL A 38 1.74 -1.70 0.61
C VAL A 38 2.67 -0.75 1.37
N GLU A 39 2.16 -0.02 2.35
CA GLU A 39 2.97 0.85 3.21
C GLU A 39 4.01 0.05 4.02
N ALA A 40 3.64 -1.12 4.54
CA ALA A 40 4.57 -2.00 5.25
C ALA A 40 5.65 -2.59 4.33
N VAL A 41 5.30 -2.95 3.08
CA VAL A 41 6.25 -3.40 2.06
C VAL A 41 7.23 -2.28 1.71
N LEU A 42 6.72 -1.07 1.45
CA LEU A 42 7.57 0.10 1.19
C LEU A 42 8.51 0.36 2.36
N TYR A 43 8.02 0.33 3.61
CA TYR A 43 8.87 0.50 4.78
C TYR A 43 10.00 -0.55 4.86
N ARG A 44 9.72 -1.81 4.51
CA ARG A 44 10.71 -2.90 4.54
C ARG A 44 11.79 -2.79 3.46
N TYR A 45 11.44 -2.39 2.25
CA TYR A 45 12.35 -2.41 1.09
C TYR A 45 13.01 -1.07 0.77
N HIS A 46 12.64 0.00 1.47
CA HIS A 46 13.17 1.35 1.24
C HIS A 46 14.28 1.77 2.24
N ALA A 47 14.88 0.78 2.93
CA ALA A 47 16.07 0.91 3.78
C ALA A 47 17.34 1.14 2.94
#